data_AF-A0A8J7U1H0-F1
#
_entry.id   AF-A0A8J7U1H0-F1
#
_cell.length_a   1.000
_cell.length_b   1.000
_cell.length_c   1.000
_cell.angle_alpha   90.00
_cell.angle_beta   90.00
_cell.angle_gamma   90.00
#
_symmetry.space_group_name_H-M   'P 1'
#
loop_
_entity.id
_entity.type
_entity.pdbx_description
1 polymer ?
#
loop_
_entity_poly.entity_id
_entity_poly.type
_entity_poly.pdbx_seq_one_letter_code
_entity_poly.pdbx_strand_id
1 'polypeptide(L)'
;MRVVSLLPAATDMVAALGLLHTLVGRTHECDWPAEVTSIPVVTASEIDQNSLSSKEISAVVGGVHRGSSLYTLDTQRLSELRPDVLLTQDLCEVCAVSYELVCDSVRVMAGQRAGESTGTPTVISVEPRTLSEIFQCLQRVGVELGAQDAAVEAVRALRDRLARVRAEVRAKT
;
A
#
# COMPACT_ATOMS: atom_id res chain seq x y z
N MET A 1 -3.85 11.86 -12.56
CA MET A 1 -3.19 11.40 -11.33
C MET A 1 -2.75 9.95 -11.52
N ARG A 2 -1.52 9.62 -11.15
CA ARG A 2 -0.89 8.30 -11.26
C ARG A 2 -0.47 7.83 -9.88
N VAL A 3 -1.09 6.78 -9.37
CA VAL A 3 -0.86 6.26 -8.02
C VAL A 3 -0.05 4.96 -8.09
N VAL A 4 0.97 4.84 -7.24
CA VAL A 4 1.62 3.56 -6.97
C VAL A 4 1.33 3.17 -5.52
N SER A 5 0.90 1.93 -5.31
CA SER A 5 0.67 1.38 -3.98
C SER A 5 1.74 0.34 -3.63
N LEU A 6 2.42 0.56 -2.51
CA LEU A 6 3.48 -0.32 -1.98
C LEU A 6 2.99 -1.23 -0.85
N LEU A 7 1.67 -1.40 -0.70
CA LEU A 7 1.06 -2.38 0.20
C LEU A 7 -0.35 -2.79 -0.27
N PRO A 8 -0.78 -4.05 -0.06
CA PRO A 8 -2.12 -4.51 -0.44
C PRO A 8 -3.26 -3.66 0.13
N ALA A 9 -3.22 -3.35 1.43
CA ALA A 9 -4.28 -2.59 2.07
C ALA A 9 -4.49 -1.18 1.46
N ALA A 10 -3.43 -0.53 0.96
CA ALA A 10 -3.57 0.76 0.29
C ALA A 10 -4.12 0.62 -1.13
N THR A 11 -3.84 -0.51 -1.81
CA THR A 11 -4.49 -0.86 -3.08
C THR A 11 -5.99 -1.04 -2.87
N ASP A 12 -6.39 -1.73 -1.81
CA ASP A 12 -7.80 -1.90 -1.44
C ASP A 12 -8.48 -0.55 -1.15
N MET A 13 -7.77 0.38 -0.49
CA MET A 13 -8.28 1.74 -0.28
C MET A 13 -8.52 2.48 -1.60
N VAL A 14 -7.57 2.43 -2.55
CA VAL A 14 -7.73 3.04 -3.88
C VAL A 14 -8.93 2.44 -4.63
N ALA A 15 -9.10 1.13 -4.57
CA ALA A 15 -10.24 0.45 -5.17
C ALA A 15 -11.57 0.84 -4.50
N ALA A 16 -11.62 0.86 -3.16
CA ALA A 16 -12.80 1.25 -2.40
C ALA A 16 -13.22 2.71 -2.64
N LEU A 17 -12.28 3.58 -3.02
CA LEU A 17 -12.52 4.97 -3.42
C LEU A 17 -12.96 5.12 -4.88
N GLY A 18 -13.06 4.03 -5.65
CA GLY A 18 -13.40 4.07 -7.07
C GLY A 18 -12.27 4.60 -7.97
N LEU A 19 -11.03 4.64 -7.46
CA LEU A 19 -9.88 5.25 -8.12
C LEU A 19 -8.94 4.24 -8.78
N LEU A 20 -9.39 3.00 -9.00
CA LEU A 20 -8.55 1.94 -9.56
C LEU A 20 -7.91 2.32 -10.90
N HIS A 21 -8.59 3.10 -11.73
CA HIS A 21 -8.08 3.62 -13.01
C HIS A 21 -6.85 4.55 -12.87
N THR A 22 -6.58 5.07 -11.67
CA THR A 22 -5.40 5.90 -11.38
C THR A 22 -4.19 5.06 -10.97
N LEU A 23 -4.39 3.79 -10.62
CA LEU A 23 -3.36 2.91 -10.10
C LEU A 23 -2.47 2.39 -11.24
N VAL A 24 -1.19 2.74 -11.21
CA VAL A 24 -0.21 2.41 -12.25
C VAL A 24 0.85 1.41 -11.79
N GLY A 25 0.94 1.17 -10.48
CA GLY A 25 1.82 0.15 -9.91
C GLY A 25 1.32 -0.38 -8.57
N ARG A 26 1.58 -1.66 -8.30
CA ARG A 26 1.13 -2.38 -7.10
C ARG A 26 2.22 -3.30 -6.54
N THR A 27 2.01 -3.85 -5.36
CA THR A 27 2.85 -4.94 -4.86
C THR A 27 2.51 -6.27 -5.53
N HIS A 28 3.43 -7.24 -5.43
CA HIS A 28 3.22 -8.61 -5.88
C HIS A 28 2.07 -9.32 -5.15
N GLU A 29 1.73 -8.89 -3.92
CA GLU A 29 0.67 -9.48 -3.09
C GLU A 29 -0.71 -8.89 -3.36
N CYS A 30 -0.83 -7.81 -4.15
CA CYS A 30 -2.14 -7.23 -4.45
C CYS A 30 -2.94 -8.14 -5.39
N ASP A 31 -4.07 -8.66 -4.93
CA ASP A 31 -4.94 -9.58 -5.69
C ASP A 31 -6.40 -9.14 -5.76
N TRP A 32 -6.76 -8.05 -5.06
CA TRP A 32 -8.11 -7.50 -5.02
C TRP A 32 -8.17 -6.00 -5.39
N PRO A 33 -9.23 -5.57 -6.11
CA PRO A 33 -10.18 -6.40 -6.84
C PRO A 33 -9.47 -7.08 -8.03
N ALA A 34 -10.05 -8.11 -8.65
CA ALA A 34 -9.37 -8.97 -9.63
C ALA A 34 -8.71 -8.17 -10.78
N GLU A 35 -9.25 -7.02 -11.13
CA GLU A 35 -8.76 -6.07 -12.13
C GLU A 35 -7.33 -5.56 -11.82
N VAL A 36 -6.91 -5.53 -10.54
CA VAL A 36 -5.54 -5.12 -10.16
C VAL A 36 -4.48 -6.04 -10.75
N THR A 37 -4.83 -7.28 -11.08
CA THR A 37 -3.87 -8.25 -11.61
C THR A 37 -3.20 -7.78 -12.90
N SER A 38 -3.89 -6.95 -13.68
CA SER A 38 -3.40 -6.32 -14.91
C SER A 38 -2.42 -5.16 -14.68
N ILE A 39 -2.35 -4.62 -13.46
CA ILE A 39 -1.51 -3.48 -13.10
C ILE A 39 -0.07 -3.96 -12.84
N PRO A 40 0.96 -3.25 -13.35
CA PRO A 40 2.35 -3.62 -13.14
C PRO A 40 2.73 -3.79 -11.66
N VAL A 41 3.48 -4.87 -11.38
CA VAL A 41 4.06 -5.12 -10.07
C VAL A 41 5.38 -4.37 -9.92
N VAL A 42 5.57 -3.66 -8.81
CA VAL A 42 6.81 -2.90 -8.52
C VAL A 42 7.59 -3.44 -7.32
N THR A 43 7.13 -4.51 -6.68
CA THR A 43 7.86 -5.15 -5.57
C THR A 43 8.02 -6.65 -5.80
N ALA A 44 9.03 -7.26 -5.19
CA ALA A 44 9.20 -8.71 -5.15
C ALA A 44 9.51 -9.18 -3.72
N SER A 45 9.26 -10.45 -3.43
CA SER A 45 9.64 -11.10 -2.17
C SER A 45 10.81 -12.04 -2.39
N GLU A 46 11.73 -12.08 -1.44
CA GLU A 46 12.78 -13.09 -1.36
C GLU A 46 12.29 -14.42 -0.76
N ILE A 47 11.07 -14.44 -0.21
CA ILE A 47 10.44 -15.63 0.37
C ILE A 47 9.50 -16.25 -0.67
N ASP A 48 9.83 -17.47 -1.10
CA ASP A 48 8.86 -18.33 -1.78
C ASP A 48 7.99 -19.05 -0.76
N GLN A 49 6.81 -18.51 -0.52
CA GLN A 49 5.85 -19.02 0.47
C GLN A 49 5.30 -20.41 0.13
N ASN A 50 5.45 -20.86 -1.13
CA ASN A 50 4.93 -22.16 -1.58
C ASN A 50 5.96 -23.30 -1.42
N SER A 51 7.23 -22.97 -1.22
CA SER A 51 8.30 -23.97 -1.09
C SER A 51 8.91 -24.05 0.31
N LEU A 52 8.72 -23.04 1.15
CA LEU A 52 9.28 -22.99 2.50
C LEU A 52 8.27 -23.41 3.59
N SER A 53 8.71 -24.26 4.51
CA SER A 53 7.98 -24.53 5.75
C SER A 53 8.02 -23.32 6.70
N SER A 54 7.09 -23.26 7.66
CA SER A 54 7.06 -22.17 8.66
C SER A 54 8.36 -22.03 9.46
N LYS A 55 9.09 -23.13 9.68
CA LYS A 55 10.40 -23.11 10.35
C LYS A 55 11.46 -22.44 9.47
N GLU A 56 11.46 -22.71 8.17
CA GLU A 56 12.38 -22.10 7.21
C GLU A 56 12.07 -20.62 7.00
N ILE A 57 10.78 -20.27 6.90
CA ILE A 57 10.33 -18.87 6.88
C ILE A 57 10.85 -18.14 8.13
N SER A 58 10.70 -18.71 9.32
CA SER A 58 11.18 -18.10 10.58
C SER A 58 12.70 -17.85 10.56
N ALA A 59 13.47 -18.75 9.94
CA ALA A 59 14.92 -18.60 9.82
C ALA A 59 15.30 -17.46 8.85
N VAL A 60 14.61 -17.36 7.70
CA VAL A 60 14.82 -16.26 6.73
C VAL A 60 14.47 -14.92 7.36
N VAL A 61 13.28 -14.81 7.96
CA VAL A 61 12.79 -13.60 8.63
C VAL A 61 13.73 -13.16 9.76
N GLY A 62 14.23 -14.11 10.56
CA GLY A 62 15.20 -13.82 11.62
C GLY A 62 16.55 -13.31 11.10
N GLY A 63 16.96 -13.70 9.89
CA GLY A 63 18.18 -13.21 9.23
C GLY A 63 18.04 -11.79 8.68
N VAL A 64 16.83 -11.41 8.27
CA VAL A 64 16.48 -10.11 7.65
C VAL A 64 16.42 -8.97 8.67
N HIS A 65 16.30 -9.29 9.96
CA HIS A 65 16.39 -8.35 11.09
C HIS A 65 17.75 -7.60 11.21
N ARG A 66 18.70 -7.81 10.28
CA ARG A 66 19.95 -7.07 10.15
C ARG A 66 19.86 -5.87 9.17
N GLY A 67 18.69 -5.24 9.08
CA GLY A 67 18.50 -3.98 8.36
C GLY A 67 18.14 -4.11 6.88
N SER A 68 17.74 -5.30 6.41
CA SER A 68 17.16 -5.50 5.09
C SER A 68 15.64 -5.67 5.21
N SER A 69 14.86 -5.26 4.20
CA SER A 69 13.43 -5.59 4.10
C SER A 69 13.29 -6.98 3.45
N LEU A 70 12.23 -7.72 3.76
CA LEU A 70 11.86 -8.95 3.02
C LEU A 70 11.49 -8.70 1.56
N TYR A 71 11.21 -7.45 1.24
CA TYR A 71 10.68 -7.04 -0.04
C TYR A 71 11.63 -6.07 -0.73
N THR A 72 11.82 -6.29 -2.02
CA THR A 72 12.59 -5.40 -2.89
C THR A 72 11.65 -4.47 -3.65
N LEU A 73 12.16 -3.30 -4.02
CA LEU A 73 11.46 -2.30 -4.83
C LEU A 73 12.16 -2.18 -6.19
N ASP A 74 11.40 -2.38 -7.27
CA ASP A 74 11.87 -2.16 -8.64
C ASP A 74 11.88 -0.65 -8.93
N THR A 75 12.99 0.00 -8.59
CA THR A 75 13.17 1.44 -8.72
C THR A 75 13.15 1.91 -10.18
N GLN A 76 13.63 1.08 -11.11
CA GLN A 76 13.58 1.38 -12.53
C GLN A 76 12.13 1.44 -13.02
N ARG A 77 11.34 0.39 -12.74
CA ARG A 77 9.92 0.37 -13.10
C ARG A 77 9.15 1.49 -12.41
N LEU A 78 9.46 1.77 -11.14
CA LEU A 78 8.85 2.89 -10.42
C LEU A 78 9.12 4.24 -11.12
N SER A 79 10.35 4.47 -11.59
CA SER A 79 10.71 5.66 -12.39
C SER A 79 9.93 5.74 -13.69
N GLU A 80 9.85 4.64 -14.46
CA GLU A 80 9.13 4.52 -15.74
C GLU A 80 7.62 4.78 -15.57
N LEU A 81 7.05 4.34 -14.44
CA LEU A 81 5.64 4.50 -14.13
C LEU A 81 5.26 5.93 -13.77
N ARG A 82 6.19 6.85 -13.56
CA ARG A 82 5.91 8.27 -13.31
C ARG A 82 4.73 8.53 -12.35
N PRO A 83 4.76 8.00 -11.12
CA PRO A 83 3.71 8.29 -10.15
C PRO A 83 3.71 9.76 -9.76
N ASP A 84 2.51 10.26 -9.46
CA ASP A 84 2.24 11.51 -8.76
C ASP A 84 2.13 11.26 -7.24
N VAL A 85 1.67 10.06 -6.84
CA VAL A 85 1.48 9.66 -5.44
C VAL A 85 2.03 8.25 -5.21
N LEU A 86 2.79 8.08 -4.12
CA LEU A 86 3.16 6.78 -3.57
C LEU A 86 2.42 6.55 -2.25
N LEU A 87 1.66 5.47 -2.17
CA LEU A 87 1.09 4.97 -0.92
C LEU A 87 2.06 3.94 -0.34
N THR A 88 2.51 4.15 0.89
CA THR A 88 3.44 3.26 1.59
C THR A 88 3.02 3.08 3.06
N GLN A 89 3.80 2.32 3.81
CA GLN A 89 3.64 2.12 5.25
C GLN A 89 5.01 1.91 5.90
N ASP A 90 5.20 2.47 7.09
CA ASP A 90 6.40 2.30 7.92
C ASP A 90 6.05 1.69 9.29
N LEU A 91 5.21 0.64 9.30
CA LEU A 91 4.81 -0.04 10.54
C LEU A 91 5.71 -1.23 10.89
N CYS A 92 6.50 -1.74 9.95
CA CYS A 92 7.20 -3.01 10.09
C CYS A 92 8.52 -2.99 9.32
N GLU A 93 9.65 -2.98 10.04
CA GLU A 93 11.00 -2.97 9.45
C GLU A 93 11.30 -4.21 8.60
N VAL A 94 10.53 -5.28 8.79
CA VAL A 94 10.76 -6.59 8.16
C VAL A 94 9.80 -6.82 6.99
N CYS A 95 8.52 -6.52 7.20
CA CYS A 95 7.40 -6.89 6.34
C CYS A 95 6.79 -5.72 5.55
N ALA A 96 7.41 -4.55 5.59
CA ALA A 96 7.11 -3.47 4.66
C ALA A 96 8.35 -3.19 3.80
N VAL A 97 8.13 -2.64 2.62
CA VAL A 97 9.22 -2.00 1.87
C VAL A 97 9.78 -0.89 2.76
N SER A 98 11.10 -0.88 2.99
CA SER A 98 11.74 0.12 3.85
C SER A 98 11.38 1.54 3.42
N TYR A 99 10.96 2.37 4.39
CA TYR A 99 10.65 3.77 4.14
C TYR A 99 11.86 4.56 3.62
N GLU A 100 13.07 4.21 4.05
CA GLU A 100 14.32 4.79 3.54
C GLU A 100 14.50 4.48 2.05
N LEU A 101 14.27 3.21 1.64
CA LEU A 101 14.33 2.80 0.24
C LEU A 101 13.31 3.55 -0.62
N VAL A 102 12.09 3.77 -0.11
CA VAL A 102 11.06 4.57 -0.78
C VAL A 102 11.53 6.02 -0.95
N CYS A 103 12.04 6.64 0.12
CA CYS A 103 12.54 8.01 0.08
C CYS A 103 13.71 8.17 -0.90
N ASP A 104 14.67 7.26 -0.88
CA ASP A 104 15.83 7.27 -1.78
C ASP A 104 15.39 7.12 -3.23
N SER A 105 14.45 6.22 -3.50
CA SER A 105 13.87 6.04 -4.84
C SER A 105 13.21 7.34 -5.33
N VAL A 106 12.43 7.99 -4.47
CA VAL A 106 11.78 9.28 -4.79
C VAL A 106 12.81 10.38 -5.06
N ARG A 107 13.91 10.46 -4.29
CA ARG A 107 15.00 11.42 -4.54
C ARG A 107 15.68 11.18 -5.88
N VAL A 108 15.98 9.92 -6.23
CA VAL A 108 16.56 9.55 -7.53
C VAL A 108 15.61 9.95 -8.67
N MET A 109 14.32 9.66 -8.53
CA MET A 109 13.29 10.06 -9.50
C MET A 109 13.21 11.57 -9.67
N ALA A 110 13.25 12.33 -8.57
CA ALA A 110 13.24 13.79 -8.61
C ALA A 110 14.46 14.34 -9.36
N GLY A 111 15.65 13.75 -9.15
CA GLY A 111 16.86 14.10 -9.89
C GLY A 111 16.76 13.79 -11.39
N GLN A 112 16.19 12.64 -11.74
CA GLN A 112 15.98 12.22 -13.14
C GLN A 112 15.00 13.12 -13.88
N ARG A 113 14.03 13.72 -13.18
CA ARG A 113 13.01 14.62 -13.73
C ARG A 113 13.35 16.11 -13.58
N ALA A 114 14.57 16.44 -13.19
CA ALA A 114 14.99 17.83 -13.03
C ALA A 114 14.84 18.60 -14.35
N GLY A 115 13.85 19.49 -14.42
CA GLY A 115 13.51 20.27 -15.63
C GLY A 115 12.21 19.87 -16.33
N GLU A 116 11.55 18.78 -15.90
CA GLU A 116 10.19 18.44 -16.34
C GLU A 116 9.14 19.25 -15.57
N SER A 117 7.96 19.45 -16.16
CA SER A 117 6.80 20.04 -15.45
C SER A 117 6.18 19.09 -14.42
N THR A 118 6.55 17.81 -14.45
CA THR A 118 6.11 16.78 -13.50
C THR A 118 6.96 16.80 -12.24
N GLY A 119 6.36 17.20 -11.12
CA GLY A 119 7.03 17.31 -9.82
C GLY A 119 7.41 15.96 -9.18
N THR A 120 8.06 16.04 -8.03
CA THR A 120 8.37 14.88 -7.17
C THR A 120 7.08 14.23 -6.67
N PRO A 121 6.95 12.89 -6.70
CA PRO A 121 5.76 12.24 -6.19
C PRO A 121 5.55 12.53 -4.70
N THR A 122 4.29 12.72 -4.32
CA THR A 122 3.88 12.83 -2.91
C THR A 122 3.90 11.43 -2.28
N VAL A 123 4.62 11.28 -1.17
CA VAL A 123 4.63 10.02 -0.40
C VAL A 123 3.63 10.13 0.74
N ILE A 124 2.70 9.17 0.83
CA ILE A 124 1.69 9.07 1.87
C ILE A 124 1.93 7.76 2.62
N SER A 125 2.35 7.86 3.88
CA SER A 125 2.43 6.71 4.78
C SER A 125 1.10 6.47 5.49
N VAL A 126 0.65 5.21 5.48
CA VAL A 126 -0.61 4.72 6.08
C VAL A 126 -0.29 3.77 7.23
N GLU A 127 -0.49 4.24 8.47
CA GLU A 127 0.04 3.56 9.68
C GLU A 127 -1.03 3.35 10.78
N PRO A 128 -2.18 2.72 10.50
CA PRO A 128 -3.21 2.53 11.52
C PRO A 128 -2.86 1.39 12.49
N ARG A 129 -3.15 1.59 13.78
CA ARG A 129 -3.04 0.60 14.87
C ARG A 129 -4.41 0.23 15.46
N THR A 130 -5.46 0.95 15.09
CA THR A 130 -6.84 0.70 15.55
C THR A 130 -7.82 0.72 14.39
N LEU A 131 -8.99 0.10 14.55
CA LEU A 131 -10.08 0.17 13.55
C LEU A 131 -10.50 1.62 13.26
N SER A 132 -10.50 2.47 14.29
CA SER A 132 -10.79 3.89 14.13
C SER A 132 -9.76 4.59 13.25
N GLU A 133 -8.48 4.28 13.43
CA GLU A 133 -7.40 4.80 12.59
C GLU A 133 -7.45 4.27 11.16
N ILE A 134 -7.90 3.02 10.93
CA ILE A 134 -8.13 2.52 9.57
C ILE A 134 -9.15 3.40 8.84
N PHE A 135 -10.25 3.78 9.50
CA PHE A 135 -11.23 4.68 8.91
C PHE A 135 -10.66 6.08 8.65
N GLN A 136 -9.85 6.61 9.57
CA GLN A 136 -9.20 7.90 9.39
C GLN A 136 -8.18 7.87 8.24
N CYS A 137 -7.43 6.77 8.10
CA CYS A 137 -6.52 6.56 6.98
C CYS A 137 -7.25 6.56 5.65
N LEU A 138 -8.36 5.82 5.54
CA LEU A 138 -9.19 5.81 4.33
C LEU A 138 -9.72 7.22 3.99
N GLN A 139 -10.14 8.00 4.99
CA GLN A 139 -10.55 9.39 4.77
C GLN A 139 -9.40 10.27 4.29
N ARG A 140 -8.22 10.17 4.92
CA ARG A 140 -7.03 10.94 4.53
C ARG A 140 -6.60 10.59 3.11
N VAL A 141 -6.51 9.30 2.76
CA VAL A 141 -6.21 8.87 1.38
C VAL A 141 -7.25 9.41 0.42
N GLY A 142 -8.54 9.37 0.78
CA GLY A 142 -9.61 9.99 -0.02
C GLY A 142 -9.40 11.48 -0.27
N VAL A 143 -8.99 12.26 0.73
CA VAL A 143 -8.69 13.69 0.56
C VAL A 143 -7.50 13.90 -0.36
N GLU A 144 -6.38 13.21 -0.11
CA GLU A 144 -5.14 13.36 -0.88
C GLU A 144 -5.31 12.94 -2.36
N LEU A 145 -6.20 11.98 -2.62
CA LEU A 145 -6.50 11.51 -3.97
C LEU A 145 -7.71 12.23 -4.62
N GLY A 146 -8.29 13.24 -3.95
CA GLY A 146 -9.41 14.02 -4.49
C GLY A 146 -10.76 13.27 -4.53
N ALA A 147 -10.92 12.22 -3.73
CA ALA A 147 -12.12 11.38 -3.60
C ALA A 147 -12.73 11.45 -2.19
N GLN A 148 -12.80 12.65 -1.60
CA GLN A 148 -13.30 12.87 -0.24
C GLN A 148 -14.71 12.30 -0.02
N ASP A 149 -15.65 12.55 -0.94
CA ASP A 149 -17.03 12.09 -0.82
C ASP A 149 -17.13 10.55 -0.86
N ALA A 150 -16.35 9.91 -1.75
CA ALA A 150 -16.25 8.46 -1.81
C ALA A 150 -15.66 7.88 -0.51
N ALA A 151 -14.66 8.55 0.07
CA ALA A 151 -14.09 8.17 1.37
C ALA A 151 -15.12 8.21 2.49
N VAL A 152 -15.92 9.27 2.56
CA VAL A 152 -16.99 9.42 3.56
C VAL A 152 -18.00 8.27 3.42
N GLU A 153 -18.42 7.99 2.19
CA GLU A 153 -19.38 6.92 1.93
C GLU A 153 -18.81 5.53 2.26
N ALA A 154 -17.58 5.24 1.85
CA ALA A 154 -16.91 3.98 2.14
C ALA A 154 -16.75 3.77 3.66
N VAL A 155 -16.35 4.80 4.41
CA VAL A 155 -16.26 4.72 5.87
C VAL A 155 -17.62 4.50 6.52
N ARG A 156 -18.68 5.15 6.03
CA ARG A 156 -20.05 4.92 6.53
C ARG A 156 -20.45 3.46 6.34
N ALA A 157 -20.29 2.92 5.12
CA ALA A 157 -20.63 1.54 4.81
C ALA A 157 -19.85 0.53 5.66
N LEU A 158 -18.55 0.76 5.90
CA LEU A 158 -17.72 -0.09 6.75
C LEU A 158 -18.14 -0.03 8.22
N ARG A 159 -18.48 1.15 8.74
CA ARG A 159 -18.99 1.31 10.12
C ARG A 159 -20.32 0.61 10.31
N ASP A 160 -21.23 0.71 9.34
CA ASP A 160 -22.52 0.01 9.38
C ASP A 160 -22.32 -1.51 9.36
N ARG A 161 -21.37 -2.01 8.54
CA ARG A 161 -21.01 -3.43 8.53
C ARG A 161 -20.46 -3.89 9.86
N LEU A 162 -19.58 -3.10 10.49
CA LEU A 162 -19.03 -3.40 11.81
C LEU A 162 -20.11 -3.38 12.90
N ALA A 163 -21.06 -2.45 12.84
CA ALA A 163 -22.18 -2.39 13.77
C ALA A 163 -23.06 -3.63 13.68
N ARG A 164 -23.36 -4.11 12.47
CA ARG A 164 -24.09 -5.39 12.26
C ARG A 164 -23.36 -6.57 12.90
N VAL A 165 -22.06 -6.71 12.65
CA VAL A 165 -21.26 -7.78 13.26
C VAL A 165 -21.29 -7.71 14.79
N ARG A 166 -21.18 -6.50 15.37
CA ARG A 166 -21.25 -6.31 16.83
C ARG A 166 -22.61 -6.72 17.40
N ALA A 167 -23.71 -6.42 16.71
CA ALA A 167 -25.05 -6.81 17.13
C ALA A 167 -25.22 -8.34 17.11
N GLU A 168 -24.80 -9.00 16.03
CA GLU A 168 -24.86 -10.46 15.87
C GLU A 168 -24.05 -11.20 16.94
N VAL A 169 -22.86 -10.71 17.29
CA VAL A 169 -22.02 -11.33 18.32
C VAL A 169 -22.65 -11.15 19.72
N ARG A 170 -23.20 -9.97 20.01
CA ARG A 170 -23.88 -9.71 21.29
C ARG A 170 -25.13 -10.56 21.47
N ALA A 171 -25.89 -10.81 20.41
CA ALA A 171 -27.09 -11.64 20.46
C ALA A 171 -26.78 -13.13 20.76
N LYS A 172 -25.52 -13.55 20.61
CA LYS A 172 -25.05 -14.92 20.90
C LYS A 172 -24.43 -15.09 22.29
N THR A 173 -24.28 -14.00 23.04
CA THR A 173 -23.73 -13.99 24.42
C THR A 173 -24.88 -13.81 25.41
#